data_AF-A0A3D5DZJ5-F1
#
_entry.id   AF-A0A3D5DZJ5-F1
#
_cell.length_a   1.000
_cell.length_b   1.000
_cell.length_c   1.000
_cell.angle_alpha   90.00
_cell.angle_beta   90.00
_cell.angle_gamma   90.00
#
_symmetry.space_group_name_H-M   'P 1'
#
loop_
_entity.id
_entity.type
_entity.pdbx_description
1 polymer ?
#
loop_
_entity_poly.entity_id
_entity_poly.type
_entity_poly.pdbx_seq_one_letter_code
_entity_poly.pdbx_strand_id
1 'polypeptide(L)'
;MSVPFRDPVSVLAETLQRDGAVLSATEILRDELSNADHLGVLGSIWYDLARRAQVARYEQALRQALPGDDAQAALSDRACVWLWRSLREAEAAGLDGVKVLRLAVASRSLAGARDLARVIDSRVRRMTEHTLPKVRSTWAQCVPPMGDPDLNRYMTDLAAAMDDRVRRLGEHAAVARPLWATRALGDLPADPCKRAEWQARAATIGAYRELYGYGNPADPIGPEPARTSPEARADWHTAFAALGKVDGIDLRGLTAD
;
A
#
# COMPACT_ATOMS: atom_id res chain seq x y z
N MET A 1 -1.39 6.09 -18.75
CA MET A 1 -0.12 6.79 -18.51
C MET A 1 0.52 6.20 -17.26
N SER A 2 1.77 5.72 -17.38
CA SER A 2 2.51 5.13 -16.26
C SER A 2 2.80 6.22 -15.21
N VAL A 3 2.47 5.96 -13.93
CA VAL A 3 2.84 6.86 -12.84
C VAL A 3 4.36 6.79 -12.66
N PRO A 4 5.10 7.90 -12.83
CA PRO A 4 6.54 7.87 -12.66
C PRO A 4 6.87 7.62 -11.18
N PHE A 5 7.76 6.67 -10.91
CA PHE A 5 8.39 6.53 -9.60
C PHE A 5 9.23 7.78 -9.37
N ARG A 6 8.75 8.70 -8.52
CA ARG A 6 9.53 9.86 -8.11
C ARG A 6 10.50 9.45 -7.02
N ASP A 7 11.74 9.86 -7.21
CA ASP A 7 12.83 9.69 -6.26
C ASP A 7 12.48 10.39 -4.92
N PRO A 8 12.66 9.72 -3.75
CA PRO A 8 12.31 10.27 -2.44
C PRO A 8 12.99 11.61 -2.13
N VAL A 9 14.22 11.82 -2.62
CA VAL A 9 14.95 13.08 -2.46
C VAL A 9 14.30 14.20 -3.28
N SER A 10 13.77 13.88 -4.46
CA SER A 10 13.04 14.83 -5.29
C SER A 10 11.70 15.26 -4.66
N VAL A 11 11.02 14.36 -3.94
CA VAL A 11 9.81 14.72 -3.17
C VAL A 11 10.15 15.65 -2.02
N LEU A 12 11.21 15.35 -1.26
CA LEU A 12 11.69 16.19 -0.15
C LEU A 12 12.15 17.58 -0.64
N ALA A 13 12.82 17.64 -1.80
CA ALA A 13 13.31 18.89 -2.39
C ALA A 13 12.17 19.76 -2.94
N GLU A 14 11.12 19.17 -3.51
CA GLU A 14 9.94 19.88 -4.02
C GLU A 14 9.05 20.42 -2.89
N THR A 15 9.02 19.75 -1.73
CA THR A 15 8.40 20.27 -0.50
C THR A 15 9.19 21.41 0.15
N LEU A 16 10.53 21.41 0.03
CA LEU A 16 11.37 22.50 0.54
C LEU A 16 11.41 23.74 -0.39
N GLN A 17 11.11 23.58 -1.69
CA GLN A 17 11.16 24.68 -2.67
C GLN A 17 9.88 25.52 -2.75
N ARG A 18 8.77 25.06 -2.14
CA ARG A 18 7.57 25.88 -1.97
C ARG A 18 7.65 26.58 -0.63
N ASP A 19 8.30 27.74 -0.56
CA ASP A 19 7.76 28.89 0.18
C ASP A 19 8.71 30.10 0.16
N GLY A 20 8.24 31.18 -0.48
CA GLY A 20 8.83 32.51 -0.44
C GLY A 20 8.19 33.42 0.62
N ALA A 21 7.49 32.87 1.61
CA ALA A 21 6.87 33.61 2.70
C ALA A 21 7.60 33.30 4.02
N VAL A 22 7.92 34.33 4.79
CA VAL A 22 8.55 34.18 6.11
C VAL A 22 7.49 33.69 7.10
N LEU A 23 7.45 32.38 7.33
CA LEU A 23 6.58 31.73 8.31
C LEU A 23 6.98 32.13 9.74
N SER A 24 6.01 32.20 10.66
CA SER A 24 6.30 32.39 12.08
C SER A 24 7.03 31.17 12.66
N ALA A 25 7.81 31.33 13.74
CA ALA A 25 8.53 30.21 14.37
C ALA A 25 7.61 29.03 14.77
N THR A 26 6.35 29.29 15.07
CA THR A 26 5.33 28.27 15.35
C THR A 26 4.77 27.58 14.12
N GLU A 27 4.71 28.29 12.98
CA GLU A 27 4.32 27.69 11.69
C GLU A 27 5.48 26.86 11.13
N ILE A 28 6.72 27.33 11.23
CA ILE A 28 7.92 26.56 10.89
C ILE A 28 7.97 25.28 11.73
N LEU A 29 7.77 25.36 13.05
CA LEU A 29 7.75 24.17 13.90
C LEU A 29 6.62 23.20 13.52
N ARG A 30 5.44 23.71 13.17
CA ARG A 30 4.30 22.88 12.75
C ARG A 30 4.55 22.21 11.39
N ASP A 31 5.16 22.92 10.46
CA ASP A 31 5.52 22.39 9.14
C ASP A 31 6.65 21.38 9.23
N GLU A 32 7.68 21.63 10.03
CA GLU A 32 8.76 20.66 10.29
C GLU A 32 8.23 19.38 10.95
N LEU A 33 7.33 19.50 11.93
CA LEU A 33 6.68 18.34 12.54
C LEU A 33 5.76 17.61 11.56
N SER A 34 5.01 18.33 10.71
CA SER A 34 4.17 17.75 9.66
C SER A 34 4.98 17.11 8.52
N ASN A 35 6.20 17.57 8.28
CA ASN A 35 7.13 16.95 7.33
C ASN A 35 7.78 15.70 7.91
N ALA A 36 8.10 15.72 9.21
CA ALA A 36 8.71 14.58 9.92
C ALA A 36 7.78 13.35 9.99
N ASP A 37 6.46 13.55 9.95
CA ASP A 37 5.45 12.49 9.99
C ASP A 37 4.72 12.25 8.67
N HIS A 38 5.20 12.84 7.56
CA HIS A 38 4.56 12.75 6.25
C HIS A 38 4.48 11.29 5.75
N LEU A 39 3.30 10.85 5.33
CA LEU A 39 3.07 9.44 4.91
C LEU A 39 3.92 9.00 3.72
N GLY A 40 4.30 9.91 2.82
CA GLY A 40 5.26 9.61 1.76
C GLY A 40 6.62 9.13 2.29
N VAL A 41 7.10 9.70 3.41
CA VAL A 41 8.35 9.29 4.04
C VAL A 41 8.15 8.01 4.83
N LEU A 42 7.20 7.99 5.76
CA LEU A 42 6.94 6.82 6.62
C LEU A 42 6.57 5.58 5.80
N GLY A 43 5.73 5.75 4.78
CA GLY A 43 5.33 4.69 3.86
C GLY A 43 6.49 4.14 3.03
N SER A 44 7.46 4.98 2.64
CA SER A 44 8.66 4.50 1.95
C SER A 44 9.49 3.55 2.81
N ILE A 45 9.66 3.89 4.10
CA ILE A 45 10.36 3.07 5.08
C ILE A 45 9.59 1.77 5.33
N TRP A 46 8.28 1.89 5.57
CA TRP A 46 7.39 0.74 5.80
C TRP A 46 7.52 -0.28 4.66
N TYR A 47 7.37 0.18 3.42
CA TYR A 47 7.37 -0.72 2.27
C TYR A 47 8.73 -1.29 1.94
N ASP A 48 9.83 -0.57 2.20
CA ASP A 48 11.17 -1.14 2.06
C ASP A 48 11.38 -2.31 3.06
N LEU A 49 11.11 -2.08 4.34
CA LEU A 49 11.29 -3.09 5.37
C LEU A 49 10.35 -4.29 5.20
N ALA A 50 9.06 -4.04 4.94
CA ALA A 50 8.07 -5.09 4.70
C ALA A 50 8.47 -5.98 3.52
N ARG A 51 8.95 -5.39 2.40
CA ARG A 51 9.39 -6.16 1.24
C ARG A 51 10.62 -7.02 1.54
N ARG A 52 11.60 -6.51 2.31
CA ARG A 52 12.78 -7.29 2.71
C ARG A 52 12.39 -8.50 3.55
N ALA A 53 11.51 -8.31 4.53
CA ALA A 53 10.99 -9.40 5.36
C ALA A 53 10.20 -10.43 4.54
N GLN A 54 9.35 -9.97 3.63
CA GLN A 54 8.61 -10.83 2.70
C GLN A 54 9.53 -11.67 1.83
N VAL A 55 10.53 -11.05 1.18
CA VAL A 55 11.48 -11.77 0.32
C VAL A 55 12.25 -12.81 1.12
N ALA A 56 12.75 -12.48 2.31
CA ALA A 56 13.44 -13.44 3.17
C ALA A 56 12.56 -14.68 3.48
N ARG A 57 11.28 -14.46 3.82
CA ARG A 57 10.32 -15.56 4.05
C ARG A 57 10.09 -16.39 2.79
N TYR A 58 9.93 -15.75 1.64
CA TYR A 58 9.67 -16.46 0.39
C TYR A 58 10.88 -17.27 -0.08
N GLU A 59 12.10 -16.73 0.05
CA GLU A 59 13.32 -17.48 -0.27
C GLU A 59 13.48 -18.70 0.63
N GLN A 60 13.26 -18.55 1.94
CA GLN A 60 13.29 -19.67 2.87
C GLN A 60 12.25 -20.73 2.51
N ALA A 61 11.03 -20.31 2.17
CA ALA A 61 9.97 -21.20 1.75
C ALA A 61 10.29 -21.93 0.43
N LEU A 62 10.97 -21.27 -0.51
CA LEU A 62 11.41 -21.89 -1.76
C LEU A 62 12.50 -22.94 -1.51
N ARG A 63 13.50 -22.62 -0.67
CA ARG A 63 14.56 -23.57 -0.26
C ARG A 63 14.00 -24.81 0.44
N GLN A 64 12.91 -24.66 1.19
CA GLN A 64 12.23 -25.78 1.87
C GLN A 64 11.34 -26.61 0.92
N ALA A 65 10.87 -26.04 -0.18
CA ALA A 65 9.90 -26.67 -1.07
C ALA A 65 10.55 -27.41 -2.26
N LEU A 66 11.83 -27.16 -2.54
CA LEU A 66 12.56 -27.73 -3.68
C LEU A 66 13.83 -28.47 -3.23
N PRO A 67 14.31 -29.44 -4.02
CA PRO A 67 15.67 -29.97 -3.88
C PRO A 67 16.72 -28.85 -3.93
N GLY A 68 17.88 -29.03 -3.29
CA GLY A 68 18.89 -27.98 -3.13
C GLY A 68 19.34 -27.33 -4.46
N ASP A 69 19.63 -28.14 -5.47
CA ASP A 69 20.08 -27.64 -6.78
C ASP A 69 18.97 -26.87 -7.51
N ASP A 70 17.73 -27.38 -7.47
CA ASP A 70 16.55 -26.74 -8.05
C ASP A 70 16.22 -25.41 -7.35
N ALA A 71 16.32 -25.38 -6.01
CA ALA A 71 16.13 -24.16 -5.23
C ALA A 71 17.18 -23.11 -5.60
N GLN A 72 18.45 -23.50 -5.70
CA GLN A 72 19.53 -22.59 -6.06
C GLN A 72 19.39 -22.07 -7.50
N ALA A 73 19.01 -22.94 -8.44
CA ALA A 73 18.72 -22.55 -9.81
C ALA A 73 17.55 -21.56 -9.89
N ALA A 74 16.45 -21.82 -9.17
CA ALA A 74 15.30 -20.92 -9.13
C ALA A 74 15.65 -19.56 -8.52
N LEU A 75 16.37 -19.53 -7.38
CA LEU A 75 16.78 -18.29 -6.71
C LEU A 75 17.76 -17.45 -7.53
N SER A 76 18.54 -18.09 -8.40
CA SER A 76 19.49 -17.40 -9.29
C SER A 76 18.81 -16.84 -10.55
N ASP A 77 17.56 -17.23 -10.84
CA ASP A 77 16.79 -16.73 -11.96
C ASP A 77 16.24 -15.31 -11.66
N ARG A 78 16.48 -14.38 -12.59
CA ARG A 78 15.94 -13.01 -12.52
C ARG A 78 14.40 -12.98 -12.45
N ALA A 79 13.72 -14.03 -12.91
CA ALA A 79 12.27 -14.19 -12.79
C ALA A 79 11.77 -14.27 -11.34
N CYS A 80 12.63 -14.54 -10.34
CA CYS A 80 12.25 -14.47 -8.93
C CYS A 80 11.63 -13.11 -8.55
N VAL A 81 12.06 -12.02 -9.19
CA VAL A 81 11.47 -10.69 -8.97
C VAL A 81 9.97 -10.68 -9.27
N TRP A 82 9.52 -11.38 -10.31
CA TRP A 82 8.11 -11.49 -10.67
C TRP A 82 7.35 -12.42 -9.73
N LEU A 83 7.95 -13.54 -9.36
CA LEU A 83 7.40 -14.47 -8.36
C LEU A 83 7.13 -13.74 -7.03
N TRP A 84 8.11 -13.01 -6.51
CA TRP A 84 7.98 -12.25 -5.27
C TRP A 84 6.88 -11.19 -5.36
N ARG A 85 6.76 -10.52 -6.51
CA ARG A 85 5.68 -9.56 -6.74
C ARG A 85 4.31 -10.24 -6.72
N SER A 86 4.14 -11.38 -7.39
CA SER A 86 2.86 -12.11 -7.39
C SER A 86 2.51 -12.70 -6.02
N LEU A 87 3.50 -13.09 -5.21
CA LEU A 87 3.26 -13.47 -3.82
C LEU A 87 2.86 -12.27 -2.95
N ARG A 88 3.46 -11.09 -3.15
CA ARG A 88 3.01 -9.86 -2.47
C ARG A 88 1.60 -9.44 -2.87
N GLU A 89 1.21 -9.65 -4.12
CA GLU A 89 -0.17 -9.47 -4.57
C GLU A 89 -1.12 -10.44 -3.85
N ALA A 90 -0.71 -11.69 -3.65
CA ALA A 90 -1.47 -12.66 -2.86
C ALA A 90 -1.60 -12.23 -1.38
N GLU A 91 -0.51 -11.78 -0.76
CA GLU A 91 -0.53 -11.29 0.63
C GLU A 91 -1.37 -10.03 0.78
N ALA A 92 -1.34 -9.12 -0.20
CA ALA A 92 -2.22 -7.95 -0.23
C ALA A 92 -3.70 -8.33 -0.32
N ALA A 93 -4.03 -9.48 -0.92
CA ALA A 93 -5.38 -10.05 -0.92
C ALA A 93 -5.73 -10.82 0.37
N GLY A 94 -4.84 -10.85 1.37
CA GLY A 94 -5.03 -11.53 2.65
C GLY A 94 -4.70 -13.03 2.62
N LEU A 95 -4.05 -13.53 1.56
CA LEU A 95 -3.56 -14.90 1.49
C LEU A 95 -2.18 -15.03 2.18
N ASP A 96 -1.85 -16.23 2.64
CA ASP A 96 -0.49 -16.55 3.11
C ASP A 96 0.41 -16.84 1.89
N GLY A 97 1.34 -15.92 1.58
CA GLY A 97 2.24 -16.05 0.44
C GLY A 97 3.14 -17.29 0.50
N VAL A 98 3.58 -17.72 1.69
CA VAL A 98 4.36 -18.95 1.86
C VAL A 98 3.52 -20.18 1.55
N LYS A 99 2.27 -20.19 2.00
CA LYS A 99 1.32 -21.27 1.67
C LYS A 99 1.01 -21.30 0.17
N VAL A 100 0.77 -20.14 -0.46
CA VAL A 100 0.53 -20.03 -1.91
C VAL A 100 1.74 -20.56 -2.69
N LEU A 101 2.96 -20.19 -2.29
CA LEU A 101 4.19 -20.68 -2.91
C LEU A 101 4.31 -22.21 -2.83
N ARG A 102 4.13 -22.78 -1.64
CA ARG A 102 4.20 -24.24 -1.43
C ARG A 102 3.17 -24.99 -2.26
N LEU A 103 1.94 -24.47 -2.34
CA LEU A 103 0.88 -25.03 -3.19
C LEU A 103 1.24 -24.94 -4.68
N ALA A 104 1.81 -23.81 -5.13
CA ALA A 104 2.26 -23.65 -6.51
C ALA A 104 3.35 -24.66 -6.88
N VAL A 105 4.34 -24.87 -6.00
CA VAL A 105 5.40 -25.88 -6.18
C VAL A 105 4.79 -27.29 -6.25
N ALA A 106 3.93 -27.66 -5.30
CA ALA A 106 3.35 -28.99 -5.20
C ALA A 106 2.28 -29.32 -6.26
N SER A 107 1.70 -28.31 -6.93
CA SER A 107 0.56 -28.51 -7.84
C SER A 107 0.82 -29.49 -9.00
N ARG A 108 2.04 -29.55 -9.53
CA ARG A 108 2.50 -30.50 -10.55
C ARG A 108 4.02 -30.65 -10.46
N SER A 109 4.53 -31.81 -10.90
CA SER A 109 5.97 -32.06 -11.02
C SER A 109 6.68 -30.91 -11.74
N LEU A 110 7.86 -30.55 -11.23
CA LEU A 110 8.77 -29.56 -11.80
C LEU A 110 9.96 -30.23 -12.51
N ALA A 111 10.01 -31.56 -12.53
CA ALA A 111 11.09 -32.31 -13.16
C ALA A 111 11.24 -31.91 -14.64
N GLY A 112 12.46 -31.55 -15.03
CA GLY A 112 12.78 -31.14 -16.41
C GLY A 112 12.33 -29.73 -16.80
N ALA A 113 11.76 -28.94 -15.88
CA ALA A 113 11.45 -27.55 -16.14
C ALA A 113 12.76 -26.74 -16.27
N ARG A 114 12.92 -26.02 -17.39
CA ARG A 114 14.10 -25.18 -17.63
C ARG A 114 14.10 -23.90 -16.78
N ASP A 115 12.91 -23.33 -16.55
CA ASP A 115 12.72 -22.05 -15.86
C ASP A 115 11.80 -22.21 -14.64
N LEU A 116 12.33 -22.76 -13.54
CA LEU A 116 11.56 -23.09 -12.34
C LEU A 116 10.81 -21.88 -11.77
N ALA A 117 11.49 -20.74 -11.61
CA ALA A 117 10.88 -19.53 -11.05
C ALA A 117 9.70 -19.04 -11.91
N ARG A 118 9.82 -19.08 -13.25
CA ARG A 118 8.75 -18.67 -14.18
C ARG A 118 7.55 -19.62 -14.14
N VAL A 119 7.80 -20.93 -14.02
CA VAL A 119 6.72 -21.92 -13.90
C VAL A 119 5.95 -21.71 -12.60
N ILE A 120 6.66 -21.52 -11.49
CA ILE A 120 6.04 -21.27 -10.18
C ILE A 120 5.26 -19.96 -10.19
N ASP A 121 5.85 -18.88 -10.69
CA ASP A 121 5.22 -17.57 -10.86
C ASP A 121 3.92 -17.64 -11.70
N SER A 122 3.95 -18.35 -12.82
CA SER A 122 2.76 -18.61 -13.64
C SER A 122 1.64 -19.32 -12.86
N ARG A 123 1.99 -20.31 -12.03
CA ARG A 123 1.04 -21.03 -11.18
C ARG A 123 0.47 -20.13 -10.09
N VAL A 124 1.30 -19.33 -9.42
CA VAL A 124 0.85 -18.34 -8.42
C VAL A 124 -0.16 -17.39 -9.04
N ARG A 125 0.16 -16.77 -10.19
CA ARG A 125 -0.76 -15.84 -10.87
C ARG A 125 -2.11 -16.47 -11.19
N ARG A 126 -2.11 -17.74 -11.64
CA ARG A 126 -3.34 -18.47 -11.93
C ARG A 126 -4.17 -18.73 -10.67
N MET A 127 -3.52 -19.05 -9.55
CA MET A 127 -4.19 -19.26 -8.26
C MET A 127 -4.81 -17.97 -7.71
N THR A 128 -4.23 -16.81 -8.04
CA THR A 128 -4.63 -15.50 -7.52
C THR A 128 -5.28 -14.61 -8.57
N GLU A 129 -5.76 -15.18 -9.67
CA GLU A 129 -6.25 -14.40 -10.81
C GLU A 129 -7.47 -13.53 -10.45
N HIS A 130 -8.35 -14.06 -9.60
CA HIS A 130 -9.62 -13.44 -9.21
C HIS A 130 -9.62 -12.87 -7.78
N THR A 131 -8.45 -12.73 -7.16
CA THR A 131 -8.35 -12.19 -5.80
C THR A 131 -8.23 -10.66 -5.84
N LEU A 132 -9.04 -9.99 -5.02
CA LEU A 132 -8.94 -8.54 -4.82
C LEU A 132 -8.12 -8.23 -3.56
N PRO A 133 -7.39 -7.09 -3.52
CA PRO A 133 -6.74 -6.65 -2.31
C PRO A 133 -7.72 -6.51 -1.15
N LYS A 134 -7.28 -6.90 0.05
CA LYS A 134 -8.06 -6.72 1.28
C LYS A 134 -8.00 -5.25 1.67
N VAL A 135 -9.16 -4.66 1.96
CA VAL A 135 -9.25 -3.30 2.52
C VAL A 135 -8.58 -3.31 3.90
N ARG A 136 -7.55 -2.48 4.06
CA ARG A 136 -6.88 -2.30 5.35
C ARG A 136 -7.76 -1.48 6.29
N SER A 137 -7.78 -1.89 7.55
CA SER A 137 -8.37 -1.14 8.66
C SER A 137 -7.41 -0.07 9.19
N THR A 138 -6.22 -0.48 9.64
CA THR A 138 -5.16 0.38 10.21
C THR A 138 -3.78 -0.19 9.85
N TRP A 139 -2.73 0.64 9.87
CA TRP A 139 -1.35 0.20 9.68
C TRP A 139 -0.91 -0.73 10.82
N ALA A 140 -1.33 -0.46 12.06
CA ALA A 140 -1.00 -1.28 13.23
C ALA A 140 -1.51 -2.73 13.13
N GLN A 141 -2.60 -2.98 12.41
CA GLN A 141 -3.13 -4.33 12.18
C GLN A 141 -2.46 -5.06 11.02
N CYS A 142 -1.53 -4.41 10.31
CA CYS A 142 -0.87 -4.95 9.12
C CYS A 142 0.65 -5.11 9.28
N VAL A 143 1.18 -5.03 10.50
CA VAL A 143 2.61 -5.27 10.77
C VAL A 143 2.98 -6.70 10.38
N PRO A 144 3.84 -6.91 9.37
CA PRO A 144 4.24 -8.25 8.98
C PRO A 144 5.21 -8.84 10.03
N PRO A 145 5.32 -10.18 10.13
CA PRO A 145 6.33 -10.80 10.96
C PRO A 145 7.73 -10.47 10.40
N MET A 146 8.53 -9.73 11.16
CA MET A 146 9.86 -9.28 10.72
C MET A 146 10.97 -10.31 10.96
N GLY A 147 10.71 -11.30 11.82
CA GLY A 147 11.71 -12.31 12.20
C GLY A 147 12.77 -11.82 13.19
N ASP A 148 12.69 -10.56 13.64
CA ASP A 148 13.59 -9.95 14.61
C ASP A 148 12.78 -9.10 15.62
N PRO A 149 12.99 -9.25 16.95
CA PRO A 149 12.21 -8.53 17.96
C PRO A 149 12.34 -7.00 17.89
N ASP A 150 13.52 -6.48 17.58
CA ASP A 150 13.75 -5.04 17.53
C ASP A 150 13.12 -4.42 16.28
N LEU A 151 13.21 -5.09 15.13
CA LEU A 151 12.49 -4.70 13.92
C LEU A 151 10.97 -4.82 14.08
N ASN A 152 10.46 -5.82 14.80
CA ASN A 152 9.03 -5.92 15.12
C ASN A 152 8.56 -4.72 15.94
N ARG A 153 9.33 -4.31 16.96
CA ARG A 153 9.03 -3.12 17.76
C ARG A 153 9.06 -1.86 16.89
N TYR A 154 10.11 -1.67 16.10
CA TYR A 154 10.23 -0.53 15.18
C TYR A 154 9.06 -0.44 14.21
N MET A 155 8.67 -1.55 13.57
CA MET A 155 7.53 -1.58 12.64
C MET A 155 6.20 -1.30 13.35
N THR A 156 6.05 -1.70 14.61
CA THR A 156 4.88 -1.37 15.42
C THR A 156 4.79 0.13 15.70
N ASP A 157 5.91 0.75 16.09
CA ASP A 157 5.98 2.19 16.34
C ASP A 157 5.75 2.99 15.04
N LEU A 158 6.33 2.54 13.93
CA LEU A 158 6.11 3.13 12.60
C LEU A 158 4.65 3.08 12.18
N ALA A 159 3.99 1.92 12.35
CA ALA A 159 2.56 1.78 12.07
C ALA A 159 1.72 2.74 12.92
N ALA A 160 2.00 2.85 14.22
CA ALA A 160 1.28 3.75 15.11
C ALA A 160 1.43 5.22 14.69
N ALA A 161 2.64 5.63 14.29
CA ALA A 161 2.88 6.97 13.75
C ALA A 161 2.09 7.23 12.45
N MET A 162 2.04 6.24 11.54
CA MET A 162 1.26 6.34 10.31
C MET A 162 -0.25 6.43 10.59
N ASP A 163 -0.78 5.63 11.51
CA ASP A 163 -2.20 5.69 11.91
C ASP A 163 -2.56 7.04 12.54
N ASP A 164 -1.67 7.61 13.36
CA ASP A 164 -1.86 8.93 13.95
C ASP A 164 -1.84 10.05 12.89
N ARG A 165 -0.97 9.93 11.87
CA ARG A 165 -0.98 10.84 10.70
C ARG A 165 -2.27 10.72 9.90
N VAL A 166 -2.75 9.50 9.63
CA VAL A 166 -4.03 9.25 8.94
C VAL A 166 -5.17 9.95 9.68
N ARG A 167 -5.23 9.83 11.01
CA ARG A 167 -6.24 10.52 11.83
C ARG A 167 -6.19 12.05 11.64
N ARG A 168 -5.00 12.66 11.73
CA ARG A 168 -4.82 14.11 11.54
C ARG A 168 -5.23 14.58 10.14
N LEU A 169 -4.98 13.79 9.10
CA LEU A 169 -5.42 14.10 7.74
C LEU A 169 -6.95 14.21 7.64
N GLY A 170 -7.69 13.33 8.33
CA GLY A 170 -9.14 13.43 8.40
C GLY A 170 -9.61 14.69 9.10
N GLU A 171 -9.03 15.01 10.26
CA GLU A 171 -9.31 16.23 11.03
C GLU A 171 -9.08 17.48 10.17
N HIS A 172 -7.95 17.52 9.48
CA HIS A 172 -7.62 18.60 8.56
C HIS A 172 -8.63 18.69 7.41
N ALA A 173 -9.01 17.57 6.79
CA ALA A 173 -9.99 17.55 5.72
C ALA A 173 -11.37 18.07 6.15
N ALA A 174 -11.79 17.81 7.40
CA ALA A 174 -13.06 18.32 7.94
C ALA A 174 -13.05 19.86 8.12
N VAL A 175 -11.88 20.44 8.43
CA VAL A 175 -11.69 21.89 8.55
C VAL A 175 -11.54 22.54 7.17
N ALA A 176 -10.59 22.06 6.36
CA ALA A 176 -10.23 22.65 5.08
C ALA A 176 -11.27 22.39 3.97
N ARG A 177 -12.05 21.30 4.09
CA ARG A 177 -13.09 20.88 3.13
C ARG A 177 -12.62 20.94 1.68
N PRO A 178 -11.50 20.27 1.34
CA PRO A 178 -10.94 20.35 0.00
C PRO A 178 -11.93 19.80 -1.03
N LEU A 179 -11.85 20.30 -2.27
CA LEU A 179 -12.81 20.00 -3.34
C LEU A 179 -12.95 18.49 -3.60
N TRP A 180 -11.86 17.72 -3.59
CA TRP A 180 -11.91 16.27 -3.76
C TRP A 180 -12.75 15.59 -2.68
N ALA A 181 -12.75 16.10 -1.44
CA ALA A 181 -13.45 15.50 -0.31
C ALA A 181 -14.94 15.80 -0.38
N THR A 182 -15.32 17.06 -0.62
CA THR A 182 -16.73 17.46 -0.73
C THR A 182 -17.39 16.88 -1.98
N ARG A 183 -16.65 16.78 -3.10
CA ARG A 183 -17.15 16.13 -4.32
C ARG A 183 -17.35 14.63 -4.14
N ALA A 184 -16.46 13.95 -3.42
CA ALA A 184 -16.51 12.49 -3.26
C ALA A 184 -17.43 12.02 -2.12
N LEU A 185 -17.46 12.76 -1.01
CA LEU A 185 -18.12 12.35 0.23
C LEU A 185 -19.37 13.18 0.55
N GLY A 186 -19.63 14.25 -0.20
CA GLY A 186 -20.63 15.26 0.11
C GLY A 186 -20.16 16.25 1.17
N ASP A 187 -21.05 17.19 1.51
CA ASP A 187 -20.79 18.18 2.55
C ASP A 187 -20.60 17.56 3.93
N LEU A 188 -19.81 18.22 4.78
CA LEU A 188 -19.55 17.77 6.14
C LEU A 188 -20.87 17.73 6.95
N PRO A 189 -21.29 16.57 7.48
CA PRO A 189 -22.55 16.47 8.22
C PRO A 189 -22.58 17.28 9.52
N ALA A 190 -23.78 17.74 9.90
CA ALA A 190 -24.03 18.39 11.19
C ALA A 190 -24.09 17.37 12.35
N ASP A 191 -24.63 16.17 12.08
CA ASP A 191 -24.71 15.07 13.03
C ASP A 191 -23.31 14.58 13.44
N PRO A 192 -23.00 14.47 14.75
CA PRO A 192 -21.68 14.06 15.22
C PRO A 192 -21.21 12.69 14.74
N CYS A 193 -22.11 11.69 14.66
CA CYS A 193 -21.76 10.34 14.24
C CYS A 193 -21.44 10.29 12.75
N LYS A 194 -22.31 10.90 11.92
CA LYS A 194 -22.08 11.02 10.47
C LYS A 194 -20.85 11.86 10.16
N ARG A 195 -20.55 12.89 10.96
CA ARG A 195 -19.31 13.67 10.86
C ARG A 195 -18.08 12.81 11.11
N ALA A 196 -18.10 11.99 12.16
CA ALA A 196 -16.98 11.08 12.45
C ALA A 196 -16.77 10.05 11.33
N GLU A 197 -17.84 9.50 10.75
CA GLU A 197 -17.75 8.61 9.59
C GLU A 197 -17.18 9.32 8.35
N TRP A 198 -17.67 10.53 8.05
CA TRP A 198 -17.13 11.36 6.97
C TRP A 198 -15.64 11.62 7.18
N GLN A 199 -15.23 11.97 8.40
CA GLN A 199 -13.84 12.24 8.75
C GLN A 199 -12.95 11.02 8.61
N ALA A 200 -13.42 9.84 9.04
CA ALA A 200 -12.68 8.58 8.88
C ALA A 200 -12.49 8.21 7.40
N ARG A 201 -13.49 8.44 6.56
CA ARG A 201 -13.39 8.21 5.11
C ARG A 201 -12.43 9.21 4.45
N ALA A 202 -12.54 10.48 4.82
CA ALA A 202 -11.63 11.53 4.35
C ALA A 202 -10.19 11.26 4.78
N ALA A 203 -9.97 10.72 5.99
CA ALA A 203 -8.66 10.29 6.47
C ALA A 203 -8.05 9.20 5.57
N THR A 204 -8.81 8.16 5.24
CA THR A 204 -8.33 7.07 4.35
C THR A 204 -7.98 7.58 2.95
N ILE A 205 -8.80 8.45 2.37
CA ILE A 205 -8.54 9.03 1.05
C ILE A 205 -7.34 9.98 1.12
N GLY A 206 -7.29 10.86 2.11
CA GLY A 206 -6.17 11.77 2.36
C GLY A 206 -4.85 11.02 2.55
N ALA A 207 -4.89 9.87 3.21
CA ALA A 207 -3.72 9.05 3.43
C ALA A 207 -3.15 8.48 2.12
N TYR A 208 -4.00 7.96 1.23
CA TYR A 208 -3.58 7.54 -0.11
C TYR A 208 -2.98 8.71 -0.89
N ARG A 209 -3.63 9.88 -0.83
CA ARG A 209 -3.16 11.08 -1.53
C ARG A 209 -1.79 11.52 -1.05
N GLU A 210 -1.56 11.55 0.25
CA GLU A 210 -0.27 11.92 0.83
C GLU A 210 0.82 10.89 0.56
N LEU A 211 0.49 9.60 0.70
CA LEU A 211 1.42 8.49 0.48
C LEU A 211 2.00 8.47 -0.94
N TYR A 212 1.20 8.84 -1.94
CA TYR A 212 1.59 8.81 -3.36
C TYR A 212 1.79 10.20 -3.99
N GLY A 213 1.72 11.28 -3.20
CA GLY A 213 1.81 12.66 -3.71
C GLY A 213 0.72 13.01 -4.72
N TYR A 214 -0.48 12.44 -4.59
CA TYR A 214 -1.58 12.63 -5.52
C TYR A 214 -2.33 13.94 -5.24
N GLY A 215 -2.00 14.97 -6.02
CA GLY A 215 -2.45 16.35 -5.82
C GLY A 215 -3.62 16.83 -6.69
N ASN A 216 -4.39 15.96 -7.34
CA ASN A 216 -5.51 16.42 -8.18
C ASN A 216 -6.57 17.15 -7.32
N PRO A 217 -7.00 18.38 -7.65
CA PRO A 217 -7.92 19.14 -6.81
C PRO A 217 -9.31 18.50 -6.64
N ALA A 218 -9.83 17.80 -7.65
CA ALA A 218 -11.21 17.32 -7.69
C ALA A 218 -11.33 15.79 -7.73
N ASP A 219 -10.41 15.10 -8.40
CA ASP A 219 -10.34 13.64 -8.39
C ASP A 219 -9.72 13.19 -7.06
N PRO A 220 -10.39 12.33 -6.28
CA PRO A 220 -9.91 11.92 -4.96
C PRO A 220 -8.71 10.98 -5.02
N ILE A 221 -8.67 10.00 -5.93
CA ILE A 221 -7.68 8.90 -5.90
C ILE A 221 -7.12 8.49 -7.26
N GLY A 222 -7.63 9.02 -8.36
CA GLY A 222 -7.15 8.67 -9.70
C GLY A 222 -7.50 7.25 -10.16
N PRO A 223 -6.99 6.84 -11.33
CA PRO A 223 -7.23 5.50 -11.87
C PRO A 223 -6.53 4.44 -11.03
N GLU A 224 -7.07 3.22 -11.06
CA GLU A 224 -6.49 2.07 -10.38
C GLU A 224 -5.03 1.82 -10.85
N PRO A 225 -4.06 1.68 -9.92
CA PRO A 225 -2.69 1.33 -10.25
C PRO A 225 -2.57 -0.05 -10.94
N ALA A 226 -1.54 -0.17 -11.79
CA ALA A 226 -1.23 -1.40 -12.49
C ALA A 226 -0.90 -2.55 -11.51
N ARG A 227 -1.22 -3.79 -11.90
CA ARG A 227 -0.87 -5.02 -11.14
C ARG A 227 0.62 -5.18 -10.88
N THR A 228 1.47 -4.42 -11.59
CA THR A 228 2.91 -4.41 -11.36
C THR A 228 3.33 -3.74 -10.05
N SER A 229 2.42 -3.05 -9.38
CA SER A 229 2.63 -2.34 -8.10
C SER A 229 1.62 -2.81 -7.05
N PRO A 230 1.79 -4.00 -6.46
CA PRO A 230 0.81 -4.61 -5.55
C PRO A 230 0.43 -3.72 -4.38
N GLU A 231 1.40 -3.05 -3.76
CA GLU A 231 1.20 -2.19 -2.60
C GLU A 231 0.34 -0.96 -2.95
N ALA A 232 0.67 -0.26 -4.05
CA ALA A 232 -0.11 0.87 -4.54
C ALA A 232 -1.54 0.49 -4.92
N ARG A 233 -1.72 -0.69 -5.54
CA ARG A 233 -3.04 -1.22 -5.85
C ARG A 233 -3.83 -1.52 -4.57
N ALA A 234 -3.22 -2.11 -3.55
CA ALA A 234 -3.88 -2.40 -2.28
C ALA A 234 -4.31 -1.13 -1.52
N ASP A 235 -3.45 -0.11 -1.49
CA ASP A 235 -3.78 1.19 -0.90
C ASP A 235 -4.87 1.92 -1.67
N TRP A 236 -4.83 1.87 -3.01
CA TRP A 236 -5.90 2.41 -3.85
C TRP A 236 -7.24 1.72 -3.56
N HIS A 237 -7.27 0.38 -3.42
CA HIS A 237 -8.50 -0.36 -3.07
C HIS A 237 -9.03 0.04 -1.68
N THR A 238 -8.14 0.29 -0.73
CA THR A 238 -8.52 0.78 0.60
C THR A 238 -9.15 2.17 0.52
N ALA A 239 -8.58 3.08 -0.28
CA ALA A 239 -9.14 4.41 -0.50
C ALA A 239 -10.43 4.39 -1.35
N PHE A 240 -10.50 3.51 -2.33
CA PHE A 240 -11.70 3.30 -3.16
C PHE A 240 -12.87 2.80 -2.32
N ALA A 241 -12.64 1.88 -1.39
CA ALA A 241 -13.67 1.45 -0.44
C ALA A 241 -14.20 2.61 0.43
N ALA A 242 -13.35 3.59 0.76
CA ALA A 242 -13.77 4.80 1.48
C ALA A 242 -14.62 5.76 0.63
N LEU A 243 -14.57 5.69 -0.70
CA LEU A 243 -15.50 6.42 -1.57
C LEU A 243 -16.92 5.82 -1.49
N GLY A 244 -17.03 4.50 -1.36
CA GLY A 244 -18.27 3.74 -1.43
C GLY A 244 -19.03 3.57 -0.12
N LYS A 245 -19.58 4.67 0.42
CA LYS A 245 -20.74 4.66 1.33
C LYS A 245 -21.55 5.95 1.18
N VAL A 246 -22.33 6.06 0.11
CA VAL A 246 -23.45 7.01 0.07
C VAL A 246 -24.68 6.17 -0.27
N ASP A 247 -25.58 6.04 0.70
CA ASP A 247 -26.95 5.52 0.54
C ASP A 247 -27.11 4.23 -0.27
N GLY A 248 -26.36 3.17 0.06
CA GLY A 248 -26.62 1.81 -0.48
C GLY A 248 -26.43 1.65 -1.99
N ILE A 249 -25.90 2.66 -2.69
CA ILE A 249 -25.57 2.56 -4.12
C ILE A 249 -24.13 2.09 -4.25
N ASP A 250 -24.00 0.95 -4.90
CA ASP A 250 -22.75 0.31 -5.25
C ASP A 250 -22.08 1.05 -6.44
N LEU A 251 -21.02 1.81 -6.16
CA LEU A 251 -20.21 2.48 -7.19
C LEU A 251 -19.34 1.50 -8.02
N ARG A 252 -19.40 0.18 -7.77
CA ARG A 252 -18.76 -0.85 -8.61
C ARG A 252 -19.40 -0.97 -10.01
N GLY A 253 -20.47 -0.22 -10.30
CA GLY A 253 -21.20 -0.26 -11.58
C GLY A 253 -20.85 0.84 -12.59
N LEU A 254 -19.94 1.77 -12.32
CA LEU A 254 -19.67 2.92 -13.23
C LEU A 254 -18.42 2.78 -14.11
N THR A 255 -17.91 1.58 -14.32
CA THR A 255 -16.93 1.31 -15.38
C THR A 255 -17.52 0.34 -16.41
N ALA A 256 -18.33 0.89 -17.33
CA ALA A 256 -18.54 0.39 -18.68
C ALA A 256 -19.23 1.49 -19.50
N ASP A 257 -18.43 2.24 -20.25
CA ASP A 257 -18.55 2.37 -21.71
C ASP A 257 -17.25 2.97 -22.28
#